data_AF-E9HUK5-F1
#
_entry.id   AF-E9HUK5-F1
#
_cell.length_a   1.000
_cell.length_b   1.000
_cell.length_c   1.000
_cell.angle_alpha   90.00
_cell.angle_beta   90.00
_cell.angle_gamma   90.00
#
_symmetry.space_group_name_H-M   'P 1'
#
loop_
_entity.id
_entity.type
_entity.pdbx_description
1 polymer ?
#
loop_
_entity_poly.entity_id
_entity_poly.type
_entity_poly.pdbx_seq_one_letter_code
_entity_poly.pdbx_strand_id
1 'polypeptide(L)'
;MKTKMCIVRPSSPWFSGEISAARRRCRKLERVWRRRRLTIDKDILLHHIRQLRKLMNDTKASFFKSKIDEMGNDRRGLFQLLDRCLSRDKVSKLPVHADPATLADRFGRYFDEKIVNIRANLDAKNAPSADSSSSAPNSFLSVFELVLPAEICEIVDKCPANTQKKGLKRYEFTNAVQKAGRSLFEARDFGSRTTQKSLTITLGVPHATDTLVTAENDRQVQYLGRISNRLW
;
A
#
# COMPACT_ATOMS: atom_id res chain seq x y z
N MET A 1 -17.01 -36.59 12.06
CA MET A 1 -17.61 -35.37 11.46
C MET A 1 -16.57 -34.24 11.51
N LYS A 2 -16.37 -33.48 10.41
CA LYS A 2 -15.41 -32.37 10.36
C LYS A 2 -16.15 -31.04 10.57
N THR A 3 -15.87 -30.34 11.67
CA THR A 3 -16.44 -29.02 11.97
C THR A 3 -15.65 -27.93 11.23
N LYS A 4 -16.34 -27.05 10.49
CA LYS A 4 -15.72 -25.90 9.83
C LYS A 4 -16.09 -24.62 10.58
N MET A 5 -15.09 -23.86 10.99
CA MET A 5 -15.29 -22.53 11.57
C MET A 5 -15.75 -21.55 10.48
N CYS A 6 -16.98 -21.06 10.60
CA CYS A 6 -17.49 -19.98 9.76
C CYS A 6 -17.35 -18.65 10.52
N ILE A 7 -16.48 -17.76 10.03
CA ILE A 7 -16.34 -16.41 10.58
C ILE A 7 -17.45 -15.56 9.96
N VAL A 8 -18.48 -15.25 10.75
CA VAL A 8 -19.55 -14.32 10.35
C VAL A 8 -18.98 -12.89 10.38
N ARG A 9 -18.90 -12.25 9.22
CA ARG A 9 -18.54 -10.83 9.13
C ARG A 9 -19.81 -9.98 9.25
N PRO A 10 -19.81 -8.88 10.01
CA PRO A 10 -20.96 -7.99 10.08
C PRO A 10 -21.27 -7.42 8.69
N SER A 11 -22.55 -7.31 8.37
CA SER A 11 -22.99 -6.74 7.10
C SER A 11 -22.64 -5.25 7.05
N SER A 12 -21.99 -4.83 5.96
CA SER A 12 -21.72 -3.41 5.73
C SER A 12 -23.03 -2.64 5.55
N PRO A 13 -23.27 -1.53 6.27
CA PRO A 13 -24.54 -0.79 6.19
C PRO A 13 -24.89 -0.24 4.81
N TRP A 14 -23.88 0.08 4.00
CA TRP A 14 -24.05 0.58 2.63
C TRP A 14 -24.25 -0.53 1.59
N PHE A 15 -24.19 -1.80 1.98
CA PHE A 15 -24.30 -2.92 1.03
C PHE A 15 -25.77 -3.25 0.75
N SER A 16 -26.26 -2.79 -0.41
CA SER A 16 -27.64 -2.99 -0.84
C SER A 16 -27.87 -4.31 -1.59
N GLY A 17 -29.14 -4.72 -1.68
CA GLY A 17 -29.55 -5.87 -2.50
C GLY A 17 -29.21 -5.70 -3.98
N GLU A 18 -29.16 -4.46 -4.48
CA GLU A 18 -28.76 -4.13 -5.85
C GLU A 18 -27.29 -4.48 -6.12
N ILE A 19 -26.38 -4.12 -5.21
CA ILE A 19 -24.96 -4.50 -5.30
C ILE A 19 -24.81 -6.02 -5.29
N SER A 20 -25.59 -6.70 -4.44
CA SER A 20 -25.62 -8.17 -4.40
C SER A 20 -26.10 -8.79 -5.71
N ALA A 21 -27.15 -8.24 -6.32
CA ALA A 21 -27.65 -8.67 -7.62
C ALA A 21 -26.62 -8.42 -8.75
N ALA A 22 -26.00 -7.25 -8.79
CA ALA A 22 -24.96 -6.91 -9.76
C ALA A 22 -23.73 -7.84 -9.62
N ARG A 23 -23.32 -8.15 -8.38
CA ARG A 23 -22.29 -9.16 -8.08
C ARG A 23 -22.67 -10.55 -8.58
N ARG A 24 -23.90 -11.01 -8.32
CA ARG A 24 -24.42 -12.28 -8.84
C ARG A 24 -24.36 -12.32 -10.37
N ARG A 25 -24.71 -11.22 -11.04
CA ARG A 25 -24.64 -11.12 -12.50
C ARG A 25 -23.21 -11.20 -13.01
N CYS A 26 -22.26 -10.50 -12.38
CA CYS A 26 -20.83 -10.61 -12.71
C CYS A 26 -20.34 -12.07 -12.60
N ARG A 27 -20.70 -12.81 -11.53
CA ARG A 27 -20.35 -14.24 -11.40
C ARG A 27 -20.95 -15.12 -12.49
N LYS A 28 -22.17 -14.80 -12.94
CA LYS A 28 -22.83 -15.55 -14.02
C LYS A 28 -22.07 -15.34 -15.33
N LEU A 29 -21.75 -14.10 -15.65
CA LEU A 29 -21.01 -13.73 -16.86
C LEU A 29 -19.58 -14.27 -16.85
N GLU A 30 -18.91 -14.22 -15.70
CA GLU A 30 -17.57 -14.81 -15.53
C GLU A 30 -17.58 -16.32 -15.78
N ARG A 31 -18.61 -17.05 -15.31
CA ARG A 31 -18.79 -18.47 -15.60
C ARG A 31 -19.03 -18.74 -17.10
N VAL A 32 -19.80 -17.89 -17.78
CA VAL A 32 -20.04 -18.00 -19.22
C VAL A 32 -18.73 -17.79 -19.99
N TRP A 33 -18.02 -16.70 -19.70
CA TRP A 33 -16.73 -16.38 -20.32
C TRP A 33 -15.69 -17.47 -20.06
N ARG A 34 -15.58 -17.99 -18.83
CA ARG A 34 -14.64 -19.09 -18.52
C ARG A 34 -14.94 -20.37 -19.30
N ARG A 35 -16.21 -20.62 -19.63
CA ARG A 35 -16.64 -21.79 -20.42
C ARG A 35 -16.41 -21.60 -21.92
N ARG A 36 -16.81 -20.45 -22.49
CA ARG A 36 -16.82 -20.21 -23.94
C ARG A 36 -15.54 -19.57 -24.46
N ARG A 37 -14.84 -18.80 -23.62
CA ARG A 37 -13.60 -18.06 -23.93
C ARG A 37 -13.69 -17.11 -25.13
N LEU A 38 -14.90 -16.66 -25.47
CA LEU A 38 -15.12 -15.66 -26.52
C LEU A 38 -14.76 -14.25 -26.04
N THR A 39 -14.27 -13.43 -26.96
CA THR A 39 -13.95 -12.01 -26.72
C THR A 39 -15.20 -11.21 -26.35
N ILE A 40 -16.31 -11.44 -27.05
CA ILE A 40 -17.61 -10.80 -26.78
C ILE A 40 -18.07 -11.05 -25.34
N ASP A 41 -17.97 -12.30 -24.86
CA ASP A 41 -18.33 -12.64 -23.48
C ASP A 41 -17.43 -11.93 -22.45
N LYS A 42 -16.15 -11.74 -22.78
CA LYS A 42 -15.19 -10.97 -21.97
C LYS A 42 -15.60 -9.49 -21.90
N ASP A 43 -15.97 -8.89 -23.03
CA ASP A 43 -16.35 -7.48 -23.09
C ASP A 43 -17.64 -7.22 -22.31
N ILE A 44 -18.63 -8.12 -22.41
CA ILE A 44 -19.86 -8.08 -21.61
C ILE A 44 -19.53 -8.16 -20.11
N LEU A 45 -18.63 -9.07 -19.71
CA LEU A 45 -18.19 -9.17 -18.33
C LEU A 45 -17.52 -7.88 -17.85
N LEU A 46 -16.59 -7.32 -18.64
CA LEU A 46 -15.87 -6.09 -18.31
C LEU A 46 -16.83 -4.90 -18.18
N HIS A 47 -17.80 -4.79 -19.08
CA HIS A 47 -18.86 -3.79 -19.00
C HIS A 47 -19.60 -3.89 -17.65
N HIS A 48 -20.08 -5.08 -17.29
CA HIS A 48 -20.79 -5.28 -16.03
C HIS A 48 -19.92 -5.08 -14.79
N ILE A 49 -18.63 -5.40 -14.83
CA ILE A 49 -17.69 -5.10 -13.74
C ILE A 49 -17.54 -3.58 -13.57
N ARG A 50 -17.45 -2.82 -14.65
CA ARG A 50 -17.40 -1.34 -14.59
C ARG A 50 -18.68 -0.78 -13.98
N GLN A 51 -19.85 -1.28 -14.39
CA GLN A 51 -21.14 -0.88 -13.80
C GLN A 51 -21.22 -1.22 -12.30
N LEU A 52 -20.79 -2.42 -11.90
CA LEU A 52 -20.75 -2.81 -10.48
C LEU A 52 -19.84 -1.89 -9.67
N ARG A 53 -18.66 -1.53 -10.19
CA ARG A 53 -17.75 -0.60 -9.51
C ARG A 53 -18.37 0.78 -9.36
N LYS A 54 -18.99 1.30 -10.41
CA LYS A 54 -19.71 2.57 -10.37
C LYS A 54 -20.80 2.53 -9.29
N LEU A 55 -21.69 1.54 -9.35
CA LEU A 55 -22.74 1.34 -8.36
C LEU A 55 -22.19 1.27 -6.93
N MET A 56 -21.11 0.50 -6.70
CA MET A 56 -20.48 0.40 -5.39
C MET A 56 -19.88 1.72 -4.90
N ASN A 57 -19.34 2.54 -5.81
CA ASN A 57 -18.77 3.83 -5.46
C ASN A 57 -19.88 4.84 -5.15
N ASP A 58 -20.91 4.90 -6.00
CA ASP A 58 -22.04 5.84 -5.86
C ASP A 58 -22.81 5.55 -4.57
N THR A 59 -23.10 4.28 -4.29
CA THR A 59 -23.79 3.86 -3.05
C THR A 59 -22.98 4.19 -1.80
N LYS A 60 -21.66 3.91 -1.81
CA LYS A 60 -20.77 4.29 -0.69
C LYS A 60 -20.70 5.79 -0.50
N ALA A 61 -20.51 6.54 -1.58
CA ALA A 61 -20.41 7.99 -1.55
C ALA A 61 -21.70 8.61 -1.00
N SER A 62 -22.87 8.16 -1.50
CA SER A 62 -24.17 8.59 -1.00
C SER A 62 -24.33 8.26 0.49
N PHE A 63 -23.99 7.04 0.91
CA PHE A 63 -24.11 6.64 2.31
C PHE A 63 -23.28 7.52 3.25
N PHE A 64 -22.00 7.72 2.93
CA PHE A 64 -21.13 8.55 3.76
C PHE A 64 -21.50 10.03 3.68
N LYS A 65 -21.96 10.51 2.53
CA LYS A 65 -22.49 11.88 2.40
C LYS A 65 -23.69 12.08 3.32
N SER A 66 -24.69 11.21 3.25
CA SER A 66 -25.84 11.26 4.17
C SER A 66 -25.41 11.18 5.63
N LYS A 67 -24.42 10.34 5.96
CA LYS A 67 -23.90 10.24 7.33
C LYS A 67 -23.20 11.51 7.81
N ILE A 68 -22.50 12.22 6.91
CA ILE A 68 -21.88 13.51 7.23
C ILE A 68 -22.95 14.58 7.40
N ASP A 69 -23.96 14.60 6.51
CA ASP A 69 -25.07 15.55 6.55
C ASP A 69 -25.90 15.37 7.85
N GLU A 70 -26.15 14.12 8.28
CA GLU A 70 -26.83 13.78 9.55
C GLU A 70 -26.09 14.32 10.80
N MET A 71 -24.76 14.41 10.75
CA MET A 71 -23.95 14.89 11.89
C MET A 71 -23.96 16.42 12.01
N GLY A 72 -24.33 17.14 10.95
CA GLY A 72 -24.44 18.60 10.95
C GLY A 72 -23.17 19.28 11.47
N ASN A 73 -23.28 20.00 12.59
CA ASN A 73 -22.18 20.73 13.23
C ASN A 73 -21.51 19.97 14.39
N ASP A 74 -21.82 18.68 14.59
CA ASP A 74 -21.12 17.86 15.59
C ASP A 74 -19.74 17.44 15.08
N ARG A 75 -18.75 18.29 15.40
CA ARG A 75 -17.35 18.05 15.06
C ARG A 75 -16.83 16.75 15.68
N ARG A 76 -17.27 16.39 16.89
CA ARG A 76 -16.79 15.18 17.59
C ARG A 76 -17.29 13.93 16.88
N GLY A 77 -18.58 13.90 16.50
CA GLY A 77 -19.16 12.83 15.71
C GLY A 77 -18.50 12.65 14.35
N LEU A 78 -18.17 13.75 13.66
CA LEU A 78 -17.43 13.73 12.40
C LEU A 78 -16.04 13.12 12.54
N PHE A 79 -15.25 13.55 13.54
CA PHE A 79 -13.92 12.98 13.78
C PHE A 79 -13.98 11.50 14.17
N GLN A 80 -14.97 11.07 14.94
CA GLN A 80 -15.19 9.64 15.23
C GLN A 80 -15.57 8.84 13.99
N LEU A 81 -16.34 9.40 13.06
CA LEU A 81 -16.64 8.76 11.78
C LEU A 81 -15.36 8.63 10.93
N LEU A 82 -14.53 9.68 10.88
CA LEU A 82 -13.24 9.67 10.18
C LEU A 82 -12.29 8.63 10.78
N ASP A 83 -12.15 8.59 12.11
CA ASP A 83 -11.29 7.64 12.80
C ASP A 83 -11.68 6.19 12.46
N ARG A 84 -12.98 5.87 12.43
CA ARG A 84 -13.50 4.56 12.00
C ARG A 84 -13.16 4.28 10.53
N CYS A 85 -13.37 5.24 9.64
CA CYS A 85 -13.05 5.10 8.20
C CYS A 85 -11.57 4.85 7.95
N LEU A 86 -10.69 5.50 8.73
CA LEU A 86 -9.24 5.37 8.63
C LEU A 86 -8.69 4.20 9.48
N SER A 87 -9.56 3.44 10.15
CA SER A 87 -9.16 2.38 11.08
C SER A 87 -8.17 2.89 12.15
N ARG A 88 -8.33 4.16 12.56
CA ARG A 88 -7.61 4.78 13.67
C ARG A 88 -8.27 4.49 15.02
N ASP A 89 -9.27 3.61 15.02
CA ASP A 89 -9.87 3.11 16.24
C ASP A 89 -8.77 2.70 17.21
N LYS A 90 -8.94 3.13 18.46
CA LYS A 90 -8.00 2.86 19.54
C LYS A 90 -8.08 1.38 19.91
N VAL A 91 -7.61 0.51 19.03
CA VAL A 91 -7.34 -0.88 19.37
C VAL A 91 -6.27 -0.81 20.45
N SER A 92 -6.60 -1.34 21.63
CA SER A 92 -5.66 -1.42 22.72
C SER A 92 -4.39 -2.08 22.20
N LYS A 93 -3.27 -1.37 22.29
CA LYS A 93 -1.95 -1.92 21.95
C LYS A 93 -1.50 -2.96 22.98
N LEU A 94 -2.24 -3.09 24.07
CA LEU A 94 -1.97 -4.03 25.13
C LEU A 94 -2.52 -5.41 24.78
N PRO A 95 -1.84 -6.49 25.15
CA PRO A 95 -2.38 -7.83 25.10
C PRO A 95 -3.73 -7.92 25.84
N VAL A 96 -4.57 -8.88 25.46
CA VAL A 96 -5.82 -9.15 26.19
C VAL A 96 -5.48 -9.55 27.62
N HIS A 97 -6.11 -8.87 28.58
CA HIS A 97 -5.92 -9.09 30.02
C HIS A 97 -7.23 -8.82 30.76
N ALA A 98 -7.46 -9.55 31.85
CA ALA A 98 -8.64 -9.36 32.69
C ALA A 98 -8.40 -8.30 33.77
N ASP A 99 -7.16 -8.20 34.27
CA ASP A 99 -6.77 -7.27 35.33
C ASP A 99 -5.47 -6.51 34.95
N PRO A 100 -5.47 -5.17 35.00
CA PRO A 100 -4.29 -4.36 34.68
C PRO A 100 -3.06 -4.66 35.56
N ALA A 101 -3.25 -5.00 36.84
CA ALA A 101 -2.12 -5.26 37.74
C ALA A 101 -1.37 -6.53 37.31
N THR A 102 -2.10 -7.62 37.04
CA THR A 102 -1.47 -8.84 36.51
C THR A 102 -0.75 -8.63 35.17
N LEU A 103 -1.24 -7.73 34.31
CA LEU A 103 -0.54 -7.38 33.06
C LEU A 103 0.75 -6.62 33.34
N ALA A 104 0.73 -5.65 34.28
CA ALA A 104 1.91 -4.89 34.68
C ALA A 104 2.99 -5.82 35.25
N ASP A 105 2.62 -6.75 36.12
CA ASP A 105 3.54 -7.75 36.69
C ASP A 105 4.15 -8.64 35.61
N ARG A 106 3.35 -9.07 34.62
CA ARG A 106 3.83 -9.84 33.48
C ARG A 106 4.79 -9.04 32.61
N PHE A 107 4.55 -7.74 32.41
CA PHE A 107 5.49 -6.87 31.72
C PHE A 107 6.81 -6.74 32.49
N GLY A 108 6.75 -6.53 33.81
CA GLY A 108 7.93 -6.46 34.66
C GLY A 108 8.79 -7.71 34.55
N ARG A 109 8.19 -8.88 34.80
CA ARG A 109 8.87 -10.18 34.69
C ARG A 109 9.50 -10.41 33.32
N TYR A 110 8.76 -10.09 32.24
CA TYR A 110 9.29 -10.25 30.88
C TYR A 110 10.56 -9.42 30.65
N PHE A 111 10.59 -8.16 31.13
CA PHE A 111 11.78 -7.33 30.96
C PHE A 111 12.94 -7.77 31.86
N ASP A 112 12.67 -8.22 33.09
CA ASP A 112 13.69 -8.78 33.97
C ASP A 112 14.33 -10.01 33.34
N GLU A 113 13.52 -10.96 32.88
CA GLU A 113 13.97 -12.17 32.18
C GLU A 113 14.75 -11.81 30.91
N LYS A 114 14.29 -10.82 30.15
CA LYS A 114 14.96 -10.36 28.94
C LYS A 114 16.33 -9.77 29.26
N ILE A 115 16.47 -8.98 30.33
CA ILE A 115 17.76 -8.42 30.75
C ILE A 115 18.72 -9.53 31.16
N VAL A 116 18.26 -10.48 31.98
CA VAL A 116 19.07 -11.64 32.40
C VAL A 116 19.53 -12.44 31.19
N ASN A 117 18.61 -12.76 30.27
CA ASN A 117 18.95 -13.51 29.06
C ASN A 117 19.93 -12.76 28.16
N ILE A 118 19.79 -11.45 27.99
CA ILE A 118 20.75 -10.66 27.20
C ILE A 118 22.14 -10.69 27.84
N ARG A 119 22.24 -10.49 29.15
CA ARG A 119 23.53 -10.54 29.88
C ARG A 119 24.18 -11.92 29.74
N ALA A 120 23.43 -12.98 30.03
CA ALA A 120 23.92 -14.35 29.89
C ALA A 120 24.39 -14.66 28.46
N ASN A 121 23.68 -14.17 27.43
CA ASN A 121 24.10 -14.35 26.04
C ASN A 121 25.37 -13.57 25.68
N LEU A 122 25.59 -12.40 26.28
CA LEU A 122 26.82 -11.63 26.07
C LEU A 122 27.99 -12.30 26.78
N ASP A 123 27.79 -12.75 28.02
CA ASP A 123 28.82 -13.44 28.79
C ASP A 123 29.21 -14.78 28.13
N ALA A 124 28.24 -15.54 27.61
CA ALA A 124 28.51 -16.77 26.87
C ALA A 124 29.29 -16.53 25.57
N LYS A 125 29.12 -15.38 24.92
CA LYS A 125 29.89 -14.99 23.72
C LYS A 125 31.29 -14.47 24.07
N ASN A 126 31.44 -13.90 25.25
CA ASN A 126 32.70 -13.37 25.76
C ASN A 126 33.48 -14.41 26.58
N ALA A 127 32.95 -15.61 26.77
CA ALA A 127 33.66 -16.70 27.41
C ALA A 127 34.93 -17.01 26.59
N PRO A 128 36.12 -17.07 27.23
CA PRO A 128 37.34 -17.40 26.52
C PRO A 128 37.21 -18.83 25.99
N SER A 129 37.12 -18.99 24.67
CA SER A 129 37.31 -20.29 24.05
C SER A 129 38.68 -20.81 24.49
N ALA A 130 38.72 -22.00 25.09
CA ALA A 130 39.94 -22.63 25.60
C ALA A 130 41.00 -22.91 24.50
N ASP A 131 40.70 -22.61 23.24
CA ASP A 131 41.59 -22.78 22.10
C ASP A 131 41.94 -21.42 21.49
N SER A 132 42.86 -20.67 22.11
CA SER A 132 43.63 -19.62 21.44
C SER A 132 44.80 -19.16 22.31
N SER A 133 45.98 -19.73 22.06
CA SER A 133 47.24 -19.05 22.31
C SER A 133 47.32 -17.80 21.42
N SER A 134 46.85 -16.66 21.90
CA SER A 134 47.13 -15.37 21.27
C SER A 134 47.01 -14.26 22.31
N SER A 135 48.11 -13.50 22.43
CA SER A 135 48.26 -12.31 23.26
C SER A 135 47.02 -11.41 23.23
N ALA A 136 46.59 -10.91 24.39
CA ALA A 136 45.63 -9.81 24.46
C ALA A 136 46.08 -8.69 23.49
N PRO A 137 45.18 -8.13 22.66
CA PRO A 137 45.54 -6.96 21.88
C PRO A 137 45.58 -5.78 22.84
N ASN A 138 46.76 -5.48 23.38
CA ASN A 138 47.04 -4.26 24.13
C ASN A 138 47.13 -3.04 23.19
N SER A 139 46.24 -2.93 22.20
CA SER A 139 46.21 -1.79 21.28
C SER A 139 45.29 -0.72 21.86
N PHE A 140 45.89 0.21 22.61
CA PHE A 140 45.22 1.44 23.01
C PHE A 140 45.02 2.31 21.76
N LEU A 141 43.78 2.75 21.49
CA LEU A 141 43.49 3.69 20.40
C LEU A 141 43.89 5.10 20.85
N SER A 142 45.18 5.39 20.74
CA SER A 142 45.74 6.65 21.25
C SER A 142 45.65 7.82 20.27
N VAL A 143 45.29 7.56 19.01
CA VAL A 143 45.27 8.59 17.95
C VAL A 143 44.02 8.44 17.11
N PHE A 144 43.27 9.54 16.98
CA PHE A 144 42.19 9.68 16.02
C PHE A 144 42.60 10.74 15.00
N GLU A 145 42.78 10.34 13.74
CA GLU A 145 42.98 11.29 12.65
C GLU A 145 41.62 11.77 12.12
N LEU A 146 41.58 13.04 11.72
CA LEU A 146 40.40 13.66 11.12
C LEU A 146 40.13 13.01 9.76
N VAL A 147 38.99 12.34 9.66
CA VAL A 147 38.54 11.66 8.43
C VAL A 147 38.11 12.71 7.40
N LEU A 148 38.61 12.58 6.17
CA LEU A 148 38.22 13.47 5.06
C LEU A 148 36.79 13.16 4.60
N PRO A 149 36.01 14.15 4.14
CA PRO A 149 34.62 13.93 3.72
C PRO A 149 34.46 12.86 2.63
N ALA A 150 35.45 12.71 1.76
CA ALA A 150 35.46 11.70 0.70
C ALA A 150 35.56 10.27 1.26
N GLU A 151 36.36 10.06 2.31
CA GLU A 151 36.48 8.75 2.97
C GLU A 151 35.19 8.37 3.68
N ILE A 152 34.48 9.35 4.27
CA ILE A 152 33.16 9.13 4.87
C ILE A 152 32.17 8.68 3.81
N CYS A 153 32.14 9.33 2.64
CA CYS A 153 31.28 8.92 1.52
C CYS A 153 31.60 7.50 1.06
N GLU A 154 32.88 7.15 0.91
CA GLU A 154 33.27 5.79 0.56
C GLU A 154 32.84 4.75 1.59
N ILE A 155 32.99 5.04 2.89
CA ILE A 155 32.56 4.13 3.96
C ILE A 155 31.04 3.94 3.93
N VAL A 156 30.28 5.03 3.71
CA VAL A 156 28.82 4.98 3.61
C VAL A 156 28.36 4.19 2.39
N ASP A 157 29.04 4.34 1.24
CA ASP A 157 28.70 3.64 0.00
C ASP A 157 29.08 2.14 0.05
N LYS A 158 30.17 1.80 0.73
CA LYS A 158 30.61 0.42 0.96
C LYS A 158 29.77 -0.29 2.02
N CYS A 159 28.96 0.43 2.80
CA CYS A 159 28.14 -0.16 3.84
C CYS A 159 26.91 -0.87 3.23
N PRO A 160 26.75 -2.20 3.41
CA PRO A 160 25.58 -2.90 2.90
C PRO A 160 24.32 -2.32 3.55
N ALA A 161 23.30 -2.02 2.75
CA ALA A 161 22.03 -1.45 3.21
C ALA A 161 21.32 -2.41 4.18
N ASN A 162 21.68 -2.35 5.46
CA ASN A 162 21.09 -3.20 6.48
C ASN A 162 19.66 -2.72 6.78
N THR A 163 18.71 -3.40 6.14
CA THR A 163 17.45 -3.87 6.72
C THR A 163 16.85 -3.01 7.84
N GLN A 164 16.27 -1.89 7.44
CA GLN A 164 14.98 -1.43 7.96
C GLN A 164 14.12 -1.02 6.77
N LYS A 165 13.32 -1.97 6.27
CA LYS A 165 12.14 -1.63 5.45
C LYS A 165 11.15 -0.87 6.35
N LYS A 166 11.37 0.43 6.54
CA LYS A 166 10.31 1.38 6.87
C LYS A 166 10.53 2.61 6.00
N GLY A 167 9.54 2.83 5.13
CA GLY A 167 9.66 3.65 3.95
C GLY A 167 10.12 5.08 4.21
N LEU A 168 11.12 5.50 3.44
CA LEU A 168 11.16 6.82 2.88
C LEU A 168 11.82 6.69 1.51
N LYS A 169 11.03 6.95 0.46
CA LYS A 169 11.48 6.84 -0.92
C LYS A 169 12.59 7.86 -1.15
N ARG A 170 13.81 7.38 -1.36
CA ARG A 170 14.96 8.13 -1.84
C ARG A 170 14.81 8.37 -3.35
N TYR A 171 13.78 9.11 -3.74
CA TYR A 171 13.59 9.72 -5.06
C TYR A 171 12.75 10.97 -4.77
N GLU A 172 13.12 12.14 -5.34
CA GLU A 172 12.55 13.51 -5.12
C GLU A 172 13.57 14.55 -4.59
N PHE A 173 14.89 14.34 -4.68
CA PHE A 173 15.88 15.43 -4.38
C PHE A 173 16.63 15.97 -5.59
N THR A 174 16.61 15.30 -6.75
CA THR A 174 17.35 15.75 -7.95
C THR A 174 16.49 16.51 -8.97
N ASN A 175 15.16 16.48 -8.86
CA ASN A 175 14.27 17.15 -9.81
C ASN A 175 13.84 18.58 -9.40
N ALA A 176 14.14 19.01 -8.18
CA ALA A 176 13.79 20.35 -7.69
C ALA A 176 14.75 21.45 -8.18
N VAL A 177 16.00 21.10 -8.51
CA VAL A 177 17.00 22.07 -8.99
C VAL A 177 16.86 22.36 -10.49
N GLN A 178 16.31 21.43 -11.28
CA GLN A 178 16.11 21.61 -12.72
C GLN A 178 14.78 22.32 -13.08
N LYS A 179 13.77 22.27 -12.20
CA LYS A 179 12.45 22.88 -12.44
C LYS A 179 12.38 24.36 -12.04
N ALA A 180 13.30 24.84 -11.21
CA ALA A 180 13.40 26.26 -10.83
C ALA A 180 14.08 27.14 -11.90
N GLY A 181 14.82 26.56 -12.85
CA GLY A 181 15.57 27.30 -13.88
C GLY A 181 14.86 27.54 -15.22
N ARG A 182 13.63 27.03 -15.42
CA ARG A 182 12.89 27.16 -16.70
C ARG A 182 11.53 27.87 -16.60
N SER A 183 11.22 28.48 -15.47
CA SER A 183 10.00 29.29 -15.26
C SER A 183 10.29 30.79 -15.31
N LEU A 184 11.41 31.17 -15.94
CA LEU A 184 11.83 32.55 -16.20
C LEU A 184 11.60 32.89 -17.68
N PHE A 185 10.48 32.41 -18.24
CA PHE A 185 10.06 32.70 -19.61
C PHE A 185 8.60 33.19 -19.61
N GLU A 186 8.47 34.44 -20.00
CA GLU A 186 7.32 34.98 -20.74
C GLU A 186 5.95 34.96 -20.05
N ALA A 187 5.79 35.90 -19.12
CA ALA A 187 4.57 36.68 -19.08
C ALA A 187 4.67 37.80 -20.13
N ARG A 188 3.84 37.75 -21.19
CA ARG A 188 3.16 38.93 -21.77
C ARG A 188 2.22 38.54 -22.94
N ASP A 189 1.05 39.16 -22.89
CA ASP A 189 0.15 39.54 -23.99
C ASP A 189 -0.94 38.57 -24.51
N PHE A 190 -2.04 38.60 -23.76
CA PHE A 190 -3.43 38.92 -24.17
C PHE A 190 -3.72 39.21 -25.67
N GLY A 191 -4.81 38.62 -26.19
CA GLY A 191 -5.62 39.28 -27.24
C GLY A 191 -6.25 38.40 -28.34
N SER A 192 -7.45 37.88 -28.07
CA SER A 192 -8.62 37.69 -28.95
C SER A 192 -8.47 37.58 -30.49
N ARG A 193 -9.05 36.51 -31.10
CA ARG A 193 -10.21 36.54 -32.04
C ARG A 193 -10.34 35.26 -32.90
N THR A 194 -11.56 34.71 -32.88
CA THR A 194 -12.34 34.04 -33.96
C THR A 194 -11.66 33.63 -35.27
N THR A 195 -11.86 32.36 -35.71
CA THR A 195 -12.74 31.96 -36.85
C THR A 195 -12.61 30.46 -37.18
N GLN A 196 -13.72 29.89 -37.66
CA GLN A 196 -13.84 28.54 -38.24
C GLN A 196 -12.83 28.29 -39.37
N LYS A 197 -12.39 27.04 -39.52
CA LYS A 197 -12.06 26.42 -40.81
C LYS A 197 -12.22 24.90 -40.71
N SER A 198 -13.22 24.40 -41.45
CA SER A 198 -13.37 23.03 -41.91
C SER A 198 -12.15 22.62 -42.74
N LEU A 199 -11.72 21.35 -42.66
CA LEU A 199 -11.09 20.62 -43.76
C LEU A 199 -11.18 19.10 -43.49
N THR A 200 -11.96 18.43 -44.32
CA THR A 200 -11.93 16.98 -44.59
C THR A 200 -10.59 16.60 -45.23
N ILE A 201 -10.10 15.36 -45.07
CA ILE A 201 -9.57 14.48 -46.13
C ILE A 201 -9.12 13.10 -45.59
N THR A 202 -9.57 12.11 -46.36
CA THR A 202 -9.40 10.65 -46.50
C THR A 202 -8.18 9.86 -45.99
N LEU A 203 -8.51 8.64 -45.52
CA LEU A 203 -7.91 7.29 -45.71
C LEU A 203 -6.38 7.11 -45.82
N GLY A 204 -5.86 6.29 -44.89
CA GLY A 204 -4.58 5.61 -45.03
C GLY A 204 -4.38 4.58 -43.91
N VAL A 205 -4.71 3.32 -44.16
CA VAL A 205 -4.28 2.17 -43.36
C VAL A 205 -2.81 1.89 -43.70
N PRO A 206 -1.95 1.63 -42.70
CA PRO A 206 -1.15 0.42 -42.79
C PRO A 206 -1.14 -0.40 -41.49
N HIS A 207 -1.17 -1.70 -41.74
CA HIS A 207 -1.16 -2.85 -40.87
C HIS A 207 0.05 -2.89 -39.91
N ALA A 208 -0.18 -2.79 -38.60
CA ALA A 208 0.79 -3.19 -37.56
C ALA A 208 0.10 -3.38 -36.20
N THR A 209 -0.74 -4.40 -36.05
CA THR A 209 -1.20 -4.85 -34.74
C THR A 209 -1.04 -6.35 -34.67
N ASP A 210 -0.07 -6.85 -33.91
CA ASP A 210 -0.21 -8.21 -33.37
C ASP A 210 0.69 -8.59 -32.18
N THR A 211 1.62 -7.73 -31.74
CA THR A 211 2.53 -8.12 -30.63
C THR A 211 2.31 -7.37 -29.32
N LEU A 212 1.60 -6.22 -29.31
CA LEU A 212 1.34 -5.45 -28.09
C LEU A 212 0.00 -5.78 -27.41
N VAL A 213 -0.98 -6.30 -28.17
CA VAL A 213 -2.33 -6.61 -27.65
C VAL A 213 -2.33 -7.85 -26.74
N THR A 214 -1.42 -8.79 -26.96
CA THR A 214 -1.26 -10.02 -26.16
C THR A 214 -0.69 -9.75 -24.77
N ALA A 215 0.33 -8.90 -24.66
CA ALA A 215 0.94 -8.55 -23.36
C ALA A 215 0.02 -7.72 -22.45
N GLU A 216 -0.83 -6.88 -23.03
CA GLU A 216 -1.84 -6.12 -22.28
C GLU A 216 -3.03 -7.00 -21.86
N ASN A 217 -3.40 -7.98 -22.70
CA ASN A 217 -4.39 -9.00 -22.37
C ASN A 217 -3.96 -9.86 -21.17
N ASP A 218 -2.68 -10.26 -21.08
CA ASP A 218 -2.18 -11.09 -19.99
C ASP A 218 -2.12 -10.34 -18.65
N ARG A 219 -1.76 -9.05 -18.68
CA ARG A 219 -1.82 -8.17 -17.49
C ARG A 219 -3.25 -7.97 -17.01
N GLN A 220 -4.22 -7.85 -17.93
CA GLN A 220 -5.64 -7.76 -17.57
C GLN A 220 -6.18 -9.08 -16.99
N VAL A 221 -5.75 -10.24 -17.51
CA VAL A 221 -6.17 -11.55 -16.97
C VAL A 221 -5.64 -11.78 -15.56
N GLN A 222 -4.38 -11.41 -15.27
CA GLN A 222 -3.83 -11.47 -13.91
C GLN A 222 -4.51 -10.47 -12.96
N TYR A 223 -4.88 -9.28 -13.44
CA TYR A 223 -5.62 -8.29 -12.66
C TYR A 223 -7.05 -8.79 -12.34
N LEU A 224 -7.74 -9.42 -13.30
CA LEU A 224 -9.06 -10.02 -13.11
C LEU A 224 -9.02 -11.23 -12.16
N GLY A 225 -7.96 -12.04 -12.20
CA GLY A 225 -7.74 -13.12 -11.22
C GLY A 225 -7.57 -12.60 -9.79
N ARG A 226 -6.83 -11.50 -9.60
CA ARG A 226 -6.67 -10.85 -8.29
C ARG A 226 -7.93 -10.13 -7.81
N ILE A 227 -8.73 -9.56 -8.71
CA ILE A 227 -10.04 -8.96 -8.40
C ILE A 227 -11.02 -10.03 -7.93
N SER A 228 -11.04 -11.21 -8.59
CA SER A 228 -11.88 -12.34 -8.19
C SER A 228 -11.61 -12.72 -6.73
N ASN A 229 -10.36 -12.87 -6.31
CA ASN A 229 -10.05 -13.26 -4.92
C ASN A 229 -10.24 -12.16 -3.86
N ARG A 230 -10.42 -10.89 -4.23
CA ARG A 230 -10.61 -9.77 -3.27
C ARG A 230 -12.04 -9.23 -3.19
N LEU A 231 -12.91 -9.59 -4.13
CA LEU A 231 -14.30 -9.12 -4.18
C LEU A 231 -15.33 -10.18 -3.80
N TRP A 232 -14.91 -11.42 -3.49
CA TRP A 232 -15.76 -12.50 -2.99
C TRP A 232 -15.54 -12.78 -1.52
#